data_AF-A0A380FIP4-F1
#
_entry.id   AF-A0A380FIP4-F1
#
_cell.length_a   1.000
_cell.length_b   1.000
_cell.length_c   1.000
_cell.angle_alpha   90.00
_cell.angle_beta   90.00
_cell.angle_gamma   90.00
#
_symmetry.space_group_name_H-M   'P 1'
#
loop_
_entity.id
_entity.type
_entity.pdbx_description
1 polymer ?
#
loop_
_entity_poly.entity_id
_entity_poly.type
_entity_poly.pdbx_seq_one_letter_code
_entity_poly.pdbx_strand_id
1 'polypeptide(L)'
;MTMTNIDVLNTEEAIVSNLMHHPSLLGKLKLKPQMFTDEYIQGFIQYALDTGKVDVTDIYYKSREDKTFISTDRLSKIYSSNGTDKMFFMQDQLNLLESYVLRESIRHASEYQSMPSKSNFKHLMEQLKILDDMKIDKENPTDNYLMEVMDNILSDKPKDFIKNWY
;
A
#
# COMPACT_ATOMS: atom_id res chain seq x y z
N MET A 1 -12.07 23.79 24.27
CA MET A 1 -11.81 23.27 22.92
C MET A 1 -10.97 22.02 23.06
N THR A 2 -11.58 20.85 22.93
CA THR A 2 -10.85 19.58 22.83
C THR A 2 -10.19 19.57 21.46
N MET A 3 -8.85 19.57 21.42
CA MET A 3 -8.14 19.18 20.20
C MET A 3 -8.57 17.74 19.91
N THR A 4 -9.40 17.55 18.90
CA THR A 4 -9.53 16.25 18.23
C THR A 4 -8.14 15.91 17.74
N ASN A 5 -7.45 15.01 18.45
CA ASN A 5 -6.31 14.30 17.89
C ASN A 5 -6.84 13.63 16.62
N ILE A 6 -6.52 14.23 15.47
CA ILE A 6 -6.76 13.59 14.19
C ILE A 6 -5.88 12.35 14.24
N ASP A 7 -6.48 11.16 14.24
CA ASP A 7 -5.75 9.90 14.20
C ASP A 7 -5.15 9.77 12.80
N VAL A 8 -3.93 10.28 12.62
CA VAL A 8 -3.24 10.32 11.34
C VAL A 8 -2.51 8.99 11.17
N LEU A 9 -3.02 8.15 10.26
CA LEU A 9 -2.32 6.95 9.83
C LEU A 9 -1.04 7.32 9.08
N ASN A 10 0.00 6.52 9.26
CA ASN A 10 1.15 6.60 8.36
C ASN A 10 0.80 5.98 6.99
N THR A 11 1.67 6.16 5.99
CA THR A 11 1.46 5.67 4.62
C THR A 11 1.17 4.17 4.54
N GLU A 12 1.86 3.33 5.33
CA GLU A 12 1.66 1.88 5.32
C GLU A 12 0.30 1.51 5.90
N GLU A 13 -0.08 2.14 7.01
CA GLU A 13 -1.38 1.96 7.66
C GLU A 13 -2.53 2.50 6.79
N ALA A 14 -2.30 3.58 6.05
CA ALA A 14 -3.26 4.12 5.08
C ALA A 14 -3.52 3.13 3.93
N ILE A 15 -2.49 2.42 3.45
CA ILE A 15 -2.63 1.33 2.47
C ILE A 15 -3.47 0.20 3.05
N VAL A 16 -3.16 -0.26 4.27
CA VAL A 16 -3.92 -1.34 4.94
C VAL A 16 -5.38 -0.94 5.15
N SER A 17 -5.64 0.26 5.67
CA SER A 17 -7.01 0.76 5.84
C SER A 17 -7.76 0.83 4.52
N ASN A 18 -7.16 1.37 3.46
CA ASN A 18 -7.77 1.41 2.13
C ASN A 18 -8.11 0.01 1.60
N LEU A 19 -7.21 -0.97 1.80
CA LEU A 19 -7.46 -2.36 1.40
C LEU A 19 -8.62 -2.98 2.20
N MET A 20 -8.71 -2.73 3.51
CA MET A 20 -9.80 -3.24 4.34
C MET A 20 -11.17 -2.62 3.99
N HIS A 21 -11.21 -1.32 3.69
CA HIS A 21 -12.44 -0.61 3.31
C HIS A 21 -12.85 -0.84 1.86
N HIS A 22 -11.87 -1.07 0.98
CA HIS A 22 -12.07 -1.25 -0.44
C HIS A 22 -11.27 -2.46 -0.95
N PRO A 23 -11.73 -3.70 -0.67
CA PRO A 23 -11.01 -4.93 -1.04
C PRO A 23 -10.65 -5.06 -2.52
N SER A 24 -11.42 -4.42 -3.42
CA SER A 24 -11.13 -4.37 -4.86
C SER A 24 -9.82 -3.65 -5.20
N LEU A 25 -9.30 -2.80 -4.30
CA LEU A 25 -8.01 -2.15 -4.46
C LEU A 25 -6.82 -3.13 -4.41
N LEU A 26 -7.01 -4.37 -3.93
CA LEU A 26 -5.95 -5.38 -3.96
C LEU A 26 -5.45 -5.62 -5.40
N GLY A 27 -6.33 -5.61 -6.41
CA GLY A 27 -5.93 -5.72 -7.81
C GLY A 27 -5.11 -4.53 -8.33
N LYS A 28 -5.15 -3.40 -7.62
CA LYS A 28 -4.40 -2.18 -7.91
C LYS A 28 -3.15 -2.03 -7.04
N LEU A 29 -2.90 -2.96 -6.12
CA LEU A 29 -1.69 -2.98 -5.31
C LEU A 29 -0.51 -3.43 -6.19
N LYS A 30 0.49 -2.56 -6.36
CA LYS A 30 1.72 -2.82 -7.14
C LYS A 30 2.93 -3.06 -6.25
N LEU A 31 2.83 -2.75 -4.97
CA LEU A 31 3.88 -2.95 -3.98
C LEU A 31 4.05 -4.44 -3.62
N LYS A 32 5.27 -4.80 -3.25
CA LYS A 32 5.59 -6.11 -2.68
C LYS A 32 5.72 -6.03 -1.17
N PRO A 33 5.49 -7.12 -0.41
CA PRO A 33 5.57 -7.13 1.05
C PRO A 33 6.87 -6.52 1.59
N GLN A 34 8.03 -6.88 1.03
CA GLN A 34 9.33 -6.37 1.49
C GLN A 34 9.53 -4.84 1.31
N MET A 35 8.62 -4.14 0.62
CA MET A 35 8.69 -2.68 0.45
C MET A 35 8.19 -1.91 1.68
N PHE A 36 7.43 -2.59 2.55
CA PHE A 36 6.95 -2.06 3.82
C PHE A 36 8.03 -2.24 4.89
N THR A 37 8.08 -1.33 5.85
CA THR A 37 9.03 -1.34 6.97
C THR A 37 8.49 -2.04 8.19
N ASP A 38 7.19 -1.96 8.42
CA ASP A 38 6.55 -2.58 9.58
C ASP A 38 6.31 -4.07 9.32
N GLU A 39 6.97 -4.93 10.09
CA GLU A 39 6.91 -6.40 9.94
C GLU A 39 5.47 -6.96 9.98
N TYR A 40 4.59 -6.35 10.78
CA TYR A 40 3.20 -6.79 10.88
C TYR A 40 2.38 -6.37 9.67
N ILE A 41 2.67 -5.21 9.10
CA ILE A 41 2.06 -4.76 7.84
C ILE A 41 2.60 -5.60 6.68
N GLN A 42 3.90 -5.92 6.65
CA GLN A 42 4.45 -6.88 5.68
C GLN A 42 3.67 -8.20 5.72
N GLY A 43 3.46 -8.74 6.92
CA GLY A 43 2.66 -9.94 7.14
C GLY A 43 1.23 -9.81 6.62
N PHE A 44 0.56 -8.68 6.87
CA PHE A 44 -0.76 -8.38 6.33
C PHE A 44 -0.79 -8.40 4.80
N ILE A 45 0.13 -7.69 4.16
CA ILE A 45 0.18 -7.58 2.70
C ILE A 45 0.50 -8.93 2.07
N GLN A 46 1.44 -9.69 2.64
CA GLN A 46 1.75 -11.05 2.21
C GLN A 46 0.50 -11.94 2.28
N TYR A 47 -0.23 -11.92 3.40
CA TYR A 47 -1.45 -12.71 3.56
C TYR A 47 -2.55 -12.33 2.55
N ALA A 48 -2.75 -11.03 2.30
CA ALA A 48 -3.73 -10.57 1.31
C ALA A 48 -3.38 -11.03 -0.11
N LEU A 49 -2.09 -10.99 -0.48
CA LEU A 49 -1.61 -11.48 -1.77
C LEU A 49 -1.73 -13.00 -1.90
N ASP A 50 -1.37 -13.76 -0.86
CA ASP A 50 -1.42 -15.22 -0.86
C ASP A 50 -2.85 -15.75 -0.96
N THR A 51 -3.80 -15.08 -0.30
CA THR A 51 -5.22 -15.44 -0.36
C THR A 51 -5.94 -14.86 -1.58
N GLY A 52 -5.33 -13.89 -2.25
CA GLY A 52 -5.92 -13.18 -3.39
C GLY A 52 -7.13 -12.32 -3.04
N LYS A 53 -7.39 -12.07 -1.75
CA LYS A 53 -8.53 -11.26 -1.28
C LYS A 53 -8.22 -10.54 0.02
N VAL A 54 -8.94 -9.45 0.27
CA VAL A 54 -8.95 -8.77 1.57
C VAL A 54 -10.32 -8.98 2.19
N ASP A 55 -10.43 -10.01 3.04
CA ASP A 55 -11.65 -10.33 3.78
C ASP A 55 -11.46 -9.93 5.24
N VAL A 56 -12.18 -8.89 5.67
CA VAL A 56 -12.05 -8.31 7.01
C VAL A 56 -12.33 -9.36 8.11
N THR A 57 -13.27 -10.28 7.87
CA THR A 57 -13.61 -11.32 8.85
C THR A 57 -12.45 -12.30 9.01
N ASP A 58 -11.91 -12.79 7.90
CA ASP A 58 -10.76 -13.71 7.91
C ASP A 58 -9.51 -13.06 8.52
N ILE A 59 -9.28 -11.78 8.21
CA ILE A 59 -8.17 -10.98 8.75
C ILE A 59 -8.30 -10.83 10.27
N TYR A 60 -9.51 -10.53 10.77
CA TYR A 60 -9.75 -10.46 12.21
C TYR A 60 -9.52 -11.81 12.89
N TYR A 61 -9.97 -12.92 12.31
CA TYR A 61 -9.66 -14.26 12.85
C TYR A 61 -8.17 -14.53 12.88
N LYS A 62 -7.46 -14.27 11.77
CA LYS A 62 -6.00 -14.44 11.71
C LYS A 62 -5.28 -13.61 12.78
N SER A 63 -5.69 -12.36 12.99
CA SER A 63 -5.11 -11.48 14.01
C SER A 63 -5.23 -11.99 15.45
N ARG A 64 -6.22 -12.85 15.73
CA ARG A 64 -6.45 -13.43 17.05
C ARG A 64 -5.64 -14.71 17.27
N GLU A 65 -5.44 -15.49 16.22
CA GLU A 65 -4.77 -16.79 16.30
C GLU A 65 -3.25 -16.70 16.11
N ASP A 66 -2.81 -15.77 15.25
CA ASP A 66 -1.41 -15.62 14.85
C ASP A 66 -0.79 -14.39 15.53
N LYS A 67 0.00 -14.62 16.57
CA LYS A 67 0.70 -13.55 17.32
C LYS A 67 1.80 -12.85 16.53
N THR A 68 2.22 -13.42 15.40
CA THR A 68 3.20 -12.81 14.50
C THR A 68 2.52 -11.93 13.44
N PHE A 69 1.18 -11.94 13.40
CA PHE A 69 0.38 -11.07 12.55
C PHE A 69 0.02 -9.76 13.26
N ILE A 70 -0.45 -8.79 12.49
CA ILE A 70 -0.92 -7.52 13.04
C ILE A 70 -2.04 -7.76 14.06
N SER A 71 -1.88 -7.20 15.27
CA SER A 71 -2.81 -7.40 16.37
C SER A 71 -4.22 -6.87 16.08
N THR A 72 -5.24 -7.51 16.68
CA THR A 72 -6.64 -7.09 16.58
C THR A 72 -6.85 -5.64 17.00
N ASP A 73 -6.18 -5.17 18.06
CA ASP A 73 -6.31 -3.79 18.54
C ASP A 73 -5.78 -2.78 17.51
N ARG A 74 -4.64 -3.08 16.89
CA ARG A 74 -4.06 -2.21 15.86
C ARG A 74 -4.89 -2.21 14.58
N LEU A 75 -5.36 -3.38 14.14
CA LEU A 75 -6.30 -3.47 13.02
C LEU A 75 -7.57 -2.67 13.27
N SER A 76 -8.13 -2.75 14.48
CA SER A 76 -9.34 -2.01 14.84
C SER A 76 -9.10 -0.50 14.75
N LYS A 77 -7.94 0.00 15.21
CA LYS A 77 -7.56 1.41 15.07
C LYS A 77 -7.42 1.83 13.62
N ILE A 78 -6.67 1.06 12.83
CA ILE A 78 -6.47 1.30 11.38
C ILE A 78 -7.83 1.35 10.66
N TYR A 79 -8.70 0.37 10.91
CA TYR A 79 -10.02 0.30 10.31
C TYR A 79 -10.96 1.43 10.76
N SER A 80 -10.84 1.89 12.01
CA SER A 80 -11.68 2.97 12.53
C SER A 80 -11.22 4.38 12.15
N SER A 81 -10.04 4.52 11.54
CA SER A 81 -9.48 5.83 11.22
C SER A 81 -10.22 6.47 10.04
N ASN A 82 -10.54 7.75 10.19
CA ASN A 82 -11.14 8.58 9.14
C ASN A 82 -10.09 9.11 8.13
N GLY A 83 -8.83 8.70 8.26
CA GLY A 83 -7.69 9.27 7.55
C GLY A 83 -7.41 8.68 6.16
N THR A 84 -8.31 7.86 5.60
CA THR A 84 -8.07 7.20 4.31
C THR A 84 -9.13 7.53 3.27
N ASP A 85 -8.66 7.99 2.11
CA ASP A 85 -9.45 8.12 0.89
C ASP A 85 -8.80 7.26 -0.20
N LYS A 86 -9.62 6.47 -0.90
CA LYS A 86 -9.20 5.65 -2.04
C LYS A 86 -8.46 6.46 -3.12
N MET A 87 -8.73 7.76 -3.23
CA MET A 87 -8.03 8.65 -4.17
C MET A 87 -6.54 8.77 -3.89
N PHE A 88 -6.11 8.60 -2.63
CA PHE A 88 -4.70 8.66 -2.23
C PHE A 88 -3.98 7.31 -2.34
N PHE A 89 -4.70 6.21 -2.53
CA PHE A 89 -4.11 4.85 -2.53
C PHE A 89 -2.93 4.70 -3.50
N MET A 90 -3.02 5.26 -4.70
CA MET A 90 -1.90 5.22 -5.67
C MET A 90 -0.74 6.13 -5.22
N GLN A 91 -1.03 7.28 -4.62
CA GLN A 91 -0.01 8.20 -4.14
C GLN A 91 0.74 7.60 -2.94
N ASP A 92 0.03 6.93 -2.03
CA ASP A 92 0.63 6.23 -0.89
C ASP A 92 1.58 5.12 -1.34
N GLN A 93 1.20 4.37 -2.38
CA GLN A 93 2.08 3.36 -2.97
C GLN A 93 3.34 3.96 -3.58
N LEU A 94 3.24 5.10 -4.28
CA LEU A 94 4.39 5.81 -4.83
C LEU A 94 5.32 6.31 -3.73
N ASN A 95 4.76 6.91 -2.68
CA ASN A 95 5.51 7.40 -1.53
C ASN A 95 6.27 6.25 -0.84
N LEU A 96 5.64 5.07 -0.72
CA LEU A 96 6.29 3.91 -0.11
C LEU A 96 7.38 3.33 -1.00
N LEU A 97 7.17 3.26 -2.32
CA LEU A 97 8.19 2.80 -3.27
C LEU A 97 9.41 3.72 -3.24
N GLU A 98 9.21 5.04 -3.26
CA GLU A 98 10.30 6.01 -3.16
C GLU A 98 11.09 5.83 -1.86
N SER A 99 10.37 5.67 -0.74
CA SER A 99 10.97 5.41 0.56
C SER A 99 11.77 4.10 0.57
N TYR A 100 11.26 3.05 -0.06
CA TYR A 100 11.94 1.76 -0.19
C TYR A 100 13.23 1.89 -1.02
N VAL A 101 13.15 2.53 -2.19
CA VAL A 101 14.31 2.77 -3.07
C VAL A 101 15.41 3.52 -2.32
N LEU A 102 15.06 4.55 -1.55
CA LEU A 102 16.02 5.31 -0.76
C LEU A 102 16.68 4.44 0.34
N ARG A 103 15.88 3.70 1.12
CA ARG A 103 16.41 2.83 2.19
C ARG A 103 17.36 1.76 1.65
N GLU A 104 16.96 1.08 0.58
CA GLU A 104 17.78 0.03 -0.02
C GLU A 104 19.05 0.58 -0.67
N SER A 105 18.97 1.77 -1.29
CA SER A 105 20.15 2.46 -1.82
C SER A 105 21.16 2.77 -0.72
N ILE A 106 20.68 3.25 0.43
CA ILE A 106 21.53 3.51 1.61
C ILE A 106 22.12 2.19 2.14
N ARG A 107 21.31 1.13 2.27
CA ARG A 107 21.76 -0.19 2.72
C ARG A 107 22.91 -0.71 1.86
N HIS A 108 22.75 -0.72 0.54
CA HIS A 108 23.78 -1.19 -0.38
C HIS A 108 25.04 -0.32 -0.35
N ALA A 109 24.89 1.00 -0.21
CA ALA A 109 26.04 1.89 -0.05
C ALA A 109 26.82 1.58 1.24
N SER A 110 26.13 1.35 2.35
CA SER A 110 26.74 0.95 3.63
C SER A 110 27.44 -0.41 3.55
N GLU A 111 26.84 -1.39 2.86
CA GLU A 111 27.46 -2.70 2.61
C GLU A 111 28.79 -2.57 1.87
N TYR A 112 28.83 -1.78 0.79
CA TYR A 112 30.07 -1.49 0.08
C TYR A 112 31.12 -0.79 0.97
N GLN A 113 30.70 0.21 1.77
CA GLN A 113 31.59 0.92 2.68
C GLN A 113 32.23 0.00 3.72
N SER A 114 31.50 -1.01 4.20
CA SER A 114 32.02 -1.98 5.18
C SER A 114 33.07 -2.94 4.59
N MET A 115 33.00 -3.23 3.28
CA MET A 115 33.88 -4.18 2.59
C MET A 115 34.26 -3.65 1.19
N PRO A 116 35.09 -2.61 1.09
CA PRO A 116 35.37 -1.97 -0.19
C PRO A 116 36.24 -2.87 -1.08
N SER A 117 35.73 -3.18 -2.27
CA SER A 117 36.47 -3.89 -3.32
C SER A 117 35.91 -3.56 -4.70
N LYS A 118 36.69 -3.81 -5.77
CA LYS A 118 36.21 -3.65 -7.16
C LYS A 118 34.98 -4.51 -7.46
N SER A 119 34.91 -5.71 -6.88
CA SER A 119 33.75 -6.60 -7.02
C SER A 119 32.52 -6.00 -6.34
N ASN A 120 32.66 -5.55 -5.10
CA ASN A 120 31.56 -4.98 -4.33
C ASN A 120 31.09 -3.63 -4.88
N PHE A 121 32.00 -2.85 -5.49
CA PHE A 121 31.61 -1.64 -6.21
C PHE A 121 30.73 -1.95 -7.44
N LYS A 122 31.07 -2.97 -8.22
CA LYS A 122 30.23 -3.41 -9.34
C LYS A 122 28.87 -3.89 -8.87
N HIS A 123 28.84 -4.66 -7.78
CA HIS A 123 27.58 -5.12 -7.18
C HIS A 123 26.70 -3.94 -6.75
N LEU A 124 27.27 -2.95 -6.04
CA LEU A 124 26.55 -1.71 -5.68
C LEU A 124 25.95 -1.03 -6.92
N MET A 125 26.73 -0.82 -7.98
CA MET A 125 26.23 -0.20 -9.21
C MET A 125 25.08 -0.98 -9.86
N GLU A 126 25.14 -2.31 -9.84
CA GLU A 126 24.06 -3.15 -10.34
C GLU A 126 22.80 -3.02 -9.48
N GLN A 127 22.92 -3.05 -8.16
CA GLN A 127 21.77 -2.92 -7.25
C GLN A 127 21.13 -1.52 -7.36
N LEU A 128 21.92 -0.45 -7.40
CA LEU A 128 21.39 0.91 -7.57
C LEU A 128 20.67 1.09 -8.91
N LYS A 129 21.15 0.46 -9.98
CA LYS A 129 20.45 0.48 -11.27
C LYS A 129 19.11 -0.24 -11.19
N ILE A 130 19.05 -1.41 -10.54
CA ILE A 130 17.80 -2.15 -10.33
C ILE A 130 16.79 -1.27 -9.56
N LEU A 131 17.25 -0.54 -8.55
CA LEU A 131 16.41 0.36 -7.75
C LEU A 131 15.93 1.58 -8.55
N ASP A 132 16.80 2.21 -9.35
CA ASP A 132 16.46 3.37 -10.21
C ASP A 132 15.43 3.01 -11.30
N ASP A 133 15.47 1.77 -11.77
CA ASP A 133 14.51 1.24 -12.75
C ASP A 133 13.14 0.91 -12.12
N MET A 134 12.99 0.91 -10.78
CA MET A 134 11.71 0.61 -10.13
C MET A 134 10.71 1.76 -10.28
N LYS A 135 9.58 1.48 -10.91
CA LYS A 135 8.49 2.44 -11.12
C LYS A 135 7.14 1.77 -10.95
N ILE A 136 6.16 2.53 -10.47
CA ILE A 136 4.74 2.16 -10.56
C ILE A 136 4.17 2.96 -11.73
N ASP A 137 3.79 2.25 -12.79
CA ASP A 137 3.05 2.86 -13.88
C ASP A 137 1.68 3.30 -13.35
N LYS A 138 1.45 4.61 -13.34
CA LYS A 138 0.11 5.16 -13.06
C LYS A 138 -0.80 4.69 -14.19
N GLU A 139 -1.78 3.86 -13.87
CA GLU A 139 -2.84 3.47 -14.81
C GLU A 139 -3.42 4.74 -15.46
N ASN A 140 -3.67 4.68 -16.77
CA ASN A 140 -4.12 5.83 -17.54
C ASN A 140 -5.46 6.32 -16.94
N PRO A 141 -5.67 7.64 -16.73
CA PRO A 141 -6.94 8.16 -16.23
C PRO A 141 -8.16 7.72 -17.06
N THR A 142 -7.96 7.37 -18.32
CA THR A 142 -8.98 6.78 -19.20
C THR A 142 -9.46 5.41 -18.71
N ASP A 143 -8.56 4.58 -18.17
CA ASP A 143 -8.86 3.23 -17.69
C ASP A 143 -9.65 3.28 -16.37
N ASN A 144 -9.34 4.26 -15.50
CA ASN A 144 -10.10 4.49 -14.27
C ASN A 144 -11.52 5.01 -14.55
N TYR A 145 -11.69 5.90 -15.53
CA TYR A 145 -13.02 6.35 -15.95
C TYR A 145 -13.86 5.20 -16.53
N LEU A 146 -13.26 4.35 -17.36
CA LEU A 146 -13.95 3.17 -17.91
C LEU A 146 -14.36 2.19 -16.80
N MET A 147 -13.49 1.92 -15.82
CA MET A 147 -13.84 1.10 -14.66
C MET A 147 -14.96 1.71 -13.82
N GLU A 148 -14.92 3.01 -13.54
CA GLU A 148 -15.96 3.72 -12.78
C GLU A 148 -17.30 3.71 -13.51
N VAL A 149 -17.29 3.89 -14.84
CA VAL A 149 -18.50 3.78 -15.68
C VAL A 149 -19.03 2.34 -15.67
N MET A 150 -18.17 1.32 -15.75
CA MET A 150 -18.59 -0.08 -15.68
C MET A 150 -19.18 -0.45 -14.31
N ASP A 151 -18.58 0.01 -13.21
CA ASP A 151 -19.08 -0.22 -11.84
C ASP A 151 -20.43 0.50 -11.61
N ASN A 152 -20.62 1.69 -12.18
CA ASN A 152 -21.89 2.42 -12.17
C ASN A 152 -22.97 1.83 -13.07
N ILE A 153 -22.60 1.11 -14.14
CA ILE A 153 -23.56 0.42 -15.03
C ILE A 153 -23.97 -0.94 -14.42
N LEU A 154 -23.04 -1.62 -13.76
CA LEU A 154 -23.23 -2.97 -13.24
C LEU A 154 -23.70 -3.01 -11.78
N SER A 155 -23.59 -1.91 -11.02
CA SER A 155 -24.15 -1.85 -9.66
C SER A 155 -25.64 -1.49 -9.69
N ASP A 156 -26.44 -2.21 -8.91
CA ASP A 156 -27.88 -1.96 -8.69
C ASP A 156 -28.16 -0.66 -7.88
N LYS A 157 -27.18 0.23 -7.74
CA LYS A 157 -27.32 1.49 -7.01
C LYS A 157 -27.94 2.56 -7.92
N PRO A 158 -28.86 3.41 -7.40
CA PRO A 158 -29.49 4.46 -8.21
C PRO A 158 -28.42 5.40 -8.79
N LYS A 159 -28.52 5.65 -10.09
CA LYS A 159 -27.56 6.47 -10.84
C LYS A 159 -27.66 7.94 -10.41
N ASP A 160 -26.67 8.45 -9.69
CA ASP A 160 -26.47 9.89 -9.55
C ASP A 160 -25.85 10.43 -10.85
N PHE A 161 -26.70 10.63 -11.85
CA PHE A 161 -26.32 11.41 -13.02
C PHE A 161 -26.02 12.85 -12.56
N ILE A 162 -24.74 13.23 -12.64
CA ILE A 162 -24.29 14.60 -12.44
C ILE A 162 -25.14 15.53 -13.32
N LYS A 163 -25.98 16.30 -12.65
CA LYS A 163 -26.74 17.40 -13.22
C LYS A 163 -25.83 18.62 -13.19
N ASN A 164 -25.22 18.96 -14.32
CA ASN A 164 -24.75 20.32 -14.55
C ASN A 164 -25.17 20.71 -15.98
N TRP A 165 -26.28 21.44 -16.02
CA TRP A 165 -26.65 22.31 -17.12
C TRP A 165 -26.11 23.71 -16.79
N TYR A 166 -25.46 24.33 -17.78
CA TYR A 166 -24.90 25.68 -17.87
C TYR A 166 -23.53 25.92 -17.20
#